data_AF-A0A965RKG8-F1
#
_entry.id   AF-A0A965RKG8-F1
#
_cell.length_a   1.000
_cell.length_b   1.000
_cell.length_c   1.000
_cell.angle_alpha   90.00
_cell.angle_beta   90.00
_cell.angle_gamma   90.00
#
_symmetry.space_group_name_H-M   'P 1'
#
loop_
_entity.id
_entity.type
_entity.pdbx_description
1 polymer ?
#
loop_
_entity_poly.entity_id
_entity_poly.type
_entity_poly.pdbx_seq_one_letter_code
_entity_poly.pdbx_strand_id
1 'polypeptide(L)'
;MLEVLQAFSDQQNNQFAAHMARFHLAARQMGMGKADDAASTYKSLADAPTLPEEMKDLAAYRWLQISWQKDDFSEAEKVIQRLVDRHSALAPLAREIKAVRLHHDGKTAEAATIYQALAADDKASDQLRQRAAELARYLASQPTPASAP
;
A
#
# COMPACT_ATOMS: atom_id res chain seq x y z
N MET A 1 -40.81 -10.56 0.41
CA MET A 1 -39.81 -9.59 -0.12
C MET A 1 -39.09 -8.86 1.02
N LEU A 2 -39.77 -8.37 2.06
CA LEU A 2 -39.15 -7.73 3.24
C LEU A 2 -38.22 -8.66 4.04
N GLU A 3 -38.61 -9.92 4.29
CA GLU A 3 -37.79 -10.89 5.06
C GLU A 3 -36.47 -11.25 4.35
N VAL A 4 -36.47 -11.32 3.02
CA VAL A 4 -35.27 -11.59 2.21
C VAL A 4 -34.29 -10.41 2.27
N LEU A 5 -34.80 -9.17 2.29
CA LEU A 5 -33.97 -7.97 2.43
C LEU A 5 -33.37 -7.85 3.84
N GLN A 6 -34.11 -8.22 4.88
CA GLN A 6 -33.60 -8.26 6.26
C GLN A 6 -32.52 -9.33 6.44
N ALA A 7 -32.74 -10.55 5.97
CA ALA A 7 -31.74 -11.61 6.04
C ALA A 7 -30.44 -11.24 5.28
N PHE A 8 -30.57 -10.57 4.13
CA PHE A 8 -29.42 -10.05 3.38
C PHE A 8 -28.68 -8.95 4.14
N SER A 9 -29.39 -8.02 4.76
CA SER A 9 -28.82 -6.96 5.62
C SER A 9 -28.07 -7.55 6.82
N ASP A 10 -28.65 -8.52 7.51
CA ASP A 10 -28.03 -9.15 8.68
C ASP A 10 -26.79 -9.96 8.28
N GLN A 11 -26.84 -10.64 7.14
CA GLN A 11 -25.69 -11.33 6.58
C GLN A 11 -24.56 -10.36 6.22
N GLN A 12 -24.86 -9.22 5.60
CA GLN A 12 -23.86 -8.19 5.29
C GLN A 12 -23.24 -7.60 6.56
N ASN A 13 -24.06 -7.27 7.57
CA ASN A 13 -23.59 -6.75 8.85
C ASN A 13 -22.64 -7.73 9.54
N ASN A 14 -22.96 -9.02 9.53
CA ASN A 14 -22.12 -10.07 10.10
C ASN A 14 -20.78 -10.20 9.35
N GLN A 15 -20.80 -10.10 8.01
CA GLN A 15 -19.57 -10.16 7.21
C GLN A 15 -18.68 -8.93 7.42
N PHE A 16 -19.26 -7.74 7.52
CA PHE A 16 -18.50 -6.52 7.81
C PHE A 16 -17.79 -6.62 9.17
N ALA A 17 -18.51 -7.05 10.21
CA ALA A 17 -17.92 -7.26 11.53
C ALA A 17 -16.77 -8.29 11.50
N ALA A 18 -16.94 -9.38 10.74
CA ALA A 18 -15.89 -10.38 10.55
C ALA A 18 -14.64 -9.80 9.86
N HIS A 19 -14.81 -8.97 8.82
CA HIS A 19 -13.67 -8.30 8.16
C HIS A 19 -12.96 -7.33 9.09
N MET A 20 -13.69 -6.56 9.89
CA MET A 20 -13.10 -5.66 10.89
C MET A 20 -12.31 -6.43 11.95
N ALA A 21 -12.82 -7.57 12.42
CA ALA A 21 -12.08 -8.45 13.32
C ALA A 21 -10.77 -8.94 12.70
N ARG A 22 -10.75 -9.22 11.39
CA ARG A 22 -9.53 -9.62 10.66
C ARG A 22 -8.54 -8.47 10.49
N PHE A 23 -8.99 -7.23 10.29
CA PHE A 23 -8.11 -6.05 10.35
C PHE A 23 -7.43 -5.93 11.71
N HIS A 24 -8.18 -6.08 12.81
CA HIS A 24 -7.61 -6.06 14.16
C HIS A 24 -6.65 -7.23 14.41
N LEU A 25 -6.98 -8.43 13.91
CA LEU A 25 -6.10 -9.59 13.99
C LEU A 25 -4.75 -9.31 13.30
N ALA A 26 -4.78 -8.81 12.06
CA ALA A 26 -3.57 -8.48 11.31
C ALA A 26 -2.72 -7.42 12.03
N ALA A 27 -3.36 -6.39 12.59
CA ALA A 27 -2.67 -5.38 13.40
C ALA A 27 -2.02 -5.99 14.66
N ARG A 28 -2.68 -6.94 15.34
CA ARG A 28 -2.08 -7.65 16.48
C ARG A 28 -0.95 -8.57 16.06
N GLN A 29 -1.08 -9.26 14.93
CA GLN A 29 0.00 -10.09 14.37
C GLN A 29 1.26 -9.26 14.13
N MET A 30 1.13 -8.05 13.59
CA MET A 30 2.24 -7.10 13.47
C MET A 30 2.88 -6.77 14.83
N GLY A 31 2.06 -6.48 15.85
CA GLY A 31 2.56 -6.21 17.21
C GLY A 31 3.26 -7.41 17.88
N MET A 32 2.99 -8.63 17.41
CA MET A 32 3.64 -9.86 17.88
C MET A 32 4.86 -10.26 17.03
N GLY A 33 5.29 -9.43 16.07
CA GLY A 33 6.37 -9.75 15.14
C GLY A 33 6.01 -10.80 14.07
N LYS A 34 4.72 -11.15 13.92
CA LYS A 34 4.23 -12.12 12.94
C LYS A 34 3.87 -11.44 11.62
N ALA A 35 4.88 -10.85 10.98
CA ALA A 35 4.71 -10.03 9.78
C ALA A 35 4.10 -10.83 8.60
N ASP A 36 4.53 -12.07 8.38
CA ASP A 36 4.00 -12.89 7.28
C ASP A 36 2.53 -13.29 7.50
N ASP A 37 2.13 -13.61 8.73
CA ASP A 37 0.73 -13.89 9.07
C ASP A 37 -0.15 -12.66 8.84
N ALA A 38 0.34 -11.47 9.23
CA ALA A 38 -0.34 -10.20 9.01
C ALA A 38 -0.46 -9.90 7.51
N ALA A 39 0.61 -10.09 6.74
CA ALA A 39 0.60 -9.92 5.29
C ALA A 39 -0.43 -10.84 4.63
N SER A 40 -0.46 -12.12 4.98
CA SER A 40 -1.46 -13.07 4.49
C SER A 40 -2.89 -12.62 4.80
N THR A 41 -3.12 -12.14 6.01
CA THR A 41 -4.44 -11.64 6.44
C THR A 41 -4.87 -10.40 5.65
N TYR A 42 -3.99 -9.41 5.49
CA TYR A 42 -4.28 -8.20 4.71
C TYR A 42 -4.49 -8.49 3.23
N LYS A 43 -3.71 -9.41 2.65
CA LYS A 43 -3.88 -9.81 1.25
C LYS A 43 -5.27 -10.41 1.03
N SER A 44 -5.70 -11.33 1.88
CA SER A 44 -7.04 -11.91 1.78
C SER A 44 -8.17 -10.89 2.01
N LEU A 45 -7.95 -9.85 2.83
CA LEU A 45 -8.90 -8.73 2.97
C LEU A 45 -8.97 -7.88 1.70
N ALA A 46 -7.85 -7.64 1.02
CA ALA A 46 -7.80 -6.89 -0.23
C ALA A 46 -8.58 -7.54 -1.38
N ASP A 47 -8.79 -8.86 -1.30
CA ASP A 47 -9.53 -9.67 -2.28
C ASP A 47 -10.95 -10.03 -1.81
N ALA A 48 -11.37 -9.57 -0.63
CA ALA A 48 -12.65 -9.97 -0.03
C ALA A 48 -13.84 -9.33 -0.78
N PRO A 49 -14.73 -10.10 -1.43
CA PRO A 49 -15.73 -9.56 -2.36
C PRO A 49 -16.72 -8.58 -1.72
N THR A 50 -17.04 -8.79 -0.44
CA THR A 50 -18.05 -8.02 0.30
C THR A 50 -17.49 -6.84 1.08
N LEU A 51 -16.18 -6.60 0.97
CA LEU A 51 -15.54 -5.45 1.59
C LEU A 51 -15.66 -4.22 0.67
N PRO A 52 -15.96 -3.02 1.20
CA PRO A 52 -15.92 -1.78 0.42
C PRO A 52 -14.55 -1.57 -0.24
N GLU A 53 -14.51 -0.95 -1.42
CA GLU A 53 -13.27 -0.79 -2.19
C GLU A 53 -12.20 0.01 -1.44
N GLU A 54 -12.59 1.03 -0.68
CA GLU A 54 -11.68 1.83 0.15
C GLU A 54 -10.99 0.98 1.22
N MET A 55 -11.73 0.02 1.77
CA MET A 55 -11.19 -0.93 2.76
C MET A 55 -10.31 -1.99 2.09
N LYS A 56 -10.65 -2.45 0.87
CA LYS A 56 -9.76 -3.32 0.09
C LYS A 56 -8.45 -2.61 -0.25
N ASP A 57 -8.51 -1.34 -0.62
CA ASP A 57 -7.34 -0.51 -0.89
C ASP A 57 -6.49 -0.33 0.37
N LEU A 58 -7.12 -0.07 1.52
CA LEU A 58 -6.42 -0.01 2.80
C LEU A 58 -5.71 -1.33 3.11
N ALA A 59 -6.39 -2.46 2.96
CA ALA A 59 -5.79 -3.78 3.17
C ALA A 59 -4.61 -4.02 2.23
N ALA A 60 -4.76 -3.68 0.95
CA ALA A 60 -3.72 -3.79 -0.06
C ALA A 60 -2.50 -2.92 0.27
N TYR A 61 -2.73 -1.69 0.71
CA TYR A 61 -1.67 -0.79 1.16
C TYR A 61 -0.96 -1.33 2.40
N ARG A 62 -1.69 -1.87 3.39
CA ARG A 62 -1.08 -2.51 4.58
C ARG A 62 -0.22 -3.71 4.19
N TRP A 63 -0.68 -4.52 3.24
CA TRP A 63 0.12 -5.62 2.71
C TRP A 63 1.40 -5.12 2.00
N LEU A 64 1.33 -4.03 1.22
CA LEU A 64 2.50 -3.39 0.60
C LEU A 64 3.52 -2.92 1.64
N GLN A 65 3.07 -2.29 2.74
CA GLN A 65 3.94 -1.82 3.82
C GLN A 65 4.75 -2.94 4.47
N ILE A 66 4.23 -4.17 4.46
CA ILE A 66 4.91 -5.35 5.01
C ILE A 66 5.80 -6.00 3.95
N SER A 67 5.36 -6.00 2.69
CA SER A 67 5.94 -6.84 1.65
C SER A 67 7.03 -6.14 0.82
N TRP A 68 7.27 -4.84 1.00
CA TRP A 68 8.17 -4.09 0.12
C TRP A 68 9.63 -4.55 0.15
N GLN A 69 10.07 -5.16 1.25
CA GLN A 69 11.42 -5.69 1.41
C GLN A 69 11.59 -7.11 0.85
N LYS A 70 10.51 -7.77 0.42
CA LYS A 70 10.60 -9.14 -0.12
C LYS A 70 11.38 -9.14 -1.43
N ASP A 71 12.15 -10.19 -1.69
CA ASP A 71 12.99 -10.28 -2.89
C ASP A 71 12.17 -10.13 -4.17
N ASP A 72 11.01 -10.78 -4.23
CA ASP A 72 10.04 -10.64 -5.31
C ASP A 72 9.03 -9.51 -5.03
N PHE A 73 9.23 -8.38 -5.72
CA PHE A 73 8.36 -7.21 -5.66
C PHE A 73 7.30 -7.18 -6.79
N SER A 74 7.21 -8.21 -7.64
CA SER A 74 6.34 -8.20 -8.82
C SER A 74 4.85 -8.14 -8.48
N GLU A 75 4.42 -8.81 -7.41
CA GLU A 75 3.05 -8.72 -6.92
C GLU A 75 2.76 -7.35 -6.31
N ALA A 76 3.73 -6.76 -5.62
CA ALA A 76 3.61 -5.43 -5.04
C ALA A 76 3.40 -4.38 -6.13
N GLU A 77 4.15 -4.49 -7.24
CA GLU A 77 4.00 -3.62 -8.39
C GLU A 77 2.59 -3.69 -9.00
N LYS A 78 2.01 -4.90 -9.13
CA LYS A 78 0.62 -5.06 -9.60
C LYS A 78 -0.39 -4.38 -8.68
N VAL A 79 -0.19 -4.50 -7.37
CA VAL A 79 -1.08 -3.85 -6.39
C VAL A 79 -0.94 -2.33 -6.45
N ILE A 80 0.28 -1.80 -6.56
CA ILE A 80 0.53 -0.36 -6.74
C ILE A 80 -0.18 0.14 -7.99
N GLN A 81 -0.02 -0.56 -9.12
CA GLN A 81 -0.66 -0.18 -10.38
C GLN A 81 -2.19 -0.16 -10.25
N ARG A 82 -2.78 -1.18 -9.62
CA ARG A 82 -4.22 -1.22 -9.35
C ARG A 82 -4.70 -0.02 -8.52
N LEU A 83 -3.95 0.38 -7.48
CA LEU A 83 -4.29 1.53 -6.65
C LEU A 83 -4.23 2.85 -7.46
N VAL A 84 -3.26 2.96 -8.36
CA VAL A 84 -3.10 4.12 -9.25
C VAL A 84 -4.23 4.19 -10.28
N ASP A 85 -4.51 3.10 -10.99
CA ASP A 85 -5.51 3.03 -12.06
C ASP A 85 -6.92 3.30 -11.55
N ARG A 86 -7.22 2.86 -10.32
CA ARG A 86 -8.51 3.12 -9.66
C ARG A 86 -8.61 4.49 -8.99
N HIS A 87 -7.57 5.32 -9.10
CA HIS A 87 -7.51 6.62 -8.45
C HIS A 87 -7.74 6.56 -6.93
N SER A 88 -7.23 5.51 -6.29
CA SER A 88 -7.33 5.34 -4.84
C SER A 88 -6.73 6.54 -4.11
N ALA A 89 -7.35 6.95 -3.00
CA ALA A 89 -6.76 7.95 -2.09
C ALA A 89 -5.39 7.51 -1.55
N LEU A 90 -5.09 6.21 -1.59
CA LEU A 90 -3.81 5.64 -1.16
C LEU A 90 -2.76 5.54 -2.28
N ALA A 91 -3.11 5.90 -3.52
CA ALA A 91 -2.18 5.82 -4.65
C ALA A 91 -0.88 6.63 -4.46
N PRO A 92 -0.88 7.84 -3.86
CA PRO A 92 0.37 8.54 -3.55
C PRO A 92 1.28 7.77 -2.57
N LEU A 93 0.69 7.18 -1.53
CA LEU A 93 1.44 6.38 -0.54
C LEU A 93 1.98 5.08 -1.14
N ALA A 94 1.24 4.44 -2.04
CA ALA A 94 1.70 3.26 -2.76
C ALA A 94 2.89 3.59 -3.69
N ARG A 95 2.84 4.73 -4.39
CA ARG A 95 3.95 5.23 -5.21
C ARG A 95 5.20 5.52 -4.38
N GLU A 96 5.03 6.01 -3.16
CA GLU A 96 6.15 6.18 -2.26
C GLU A 96 6.84 4.85 -1.92
N ILE A 97 6.08 3.80 -1.61
CA ILE A 97 6.66 2.46 -1.37
C ILE A 97 7.46 1.99 -2.59
N LYS A 98 6.95 2.23 -3.81
CA LYS A 98 7.69 1.95 -5.05
C LYS A 98 9.01 2.72 -5.11
N ALA A 99 9.02 4.00 -4.76
CA ALA A 99 10.23 4.82 -4.75
C ALA A 99 11.26 4.32 -3.72
N VAL A 100 10.81 3.92 -2.52
CA VAL A 100 11.67 3.27 -1.52
C VAL A 100 12.30 2.00 -2.08
N ARG A 101 11.50 1.14 -2.73
CA ARG A 101 12.00 -0.11 -3.32
C ARG A 101 13.01 0.15 -4.45
N LEU A 102 12.71 1.07 -5.37
CA LEU A 102 13.63 1.43 -6.44
C LEU A 102 14.98 1.91 -5.90
N HIS A 103 14.97 2.72 -4.85
CA HIS A 103 16.21 3.15 -4.22
C HIS A 103 16.97 2.00 -3.58
N HIS A 104 16.28 1.10 -2.87
CA HIS A 104 16.87 -0.13 -2.31
C HIS A 104 17.53 -0.99 -3.40
N ASP A 105 16.92 -1.09 -4.58
CA ASP A 105 17.45 -1.84 -5.72
C ASP A 105 18.53 -1.07 -6.52
N GLY A 106 19.05 0.05 -5.98
CA GLY A 106 20.09 0.87 -6.60
C GLY A 106 19.60 1.79 -7.73
N LYS A 107 18.30 1.78 -8.05
CA LYS A 107 17.68 2.62 -9.09
C LYS A 107 17.34 4.01 -8.57
N THR A 108 18.34 4.68 -8.02
CA THR A 108 18.19 5.97 -7.31
C THR A 108 17.58 7.07 -8.19
N ALA A 109 17.92 7.13 -9.48
CA ALA A 109 17.36 8.12 -10.41
C ALA A 109 15.85 7.93 -10.65
N GLU A 110 15.41 6.67 -10.81
CA GLU A 110 13.98 6.33 -10.96
C GLU A 110 13.21 6.65 -9.68
N ALA A 111 13.77 6.32 -8.51
CA ALA A 111 13.20 6.69 -7.22
C ALA A 111 13.05 8.21 -7.05
N ALA A 112 14.09 8.98 -7.40
CA ALA A 112 14.07 10.44 -7.33
C ALA A 112 12.96 11.04 -8.22
N THR A 113 12.76 10.48 -9.42
CA THR A 113 11.68 10.89 -10.33
C THR A 113 10.30 10.71 -9.71
N ILE A 114 10.06 9.57 -9.04
CA ILE A 114 8.78 9.34 -8.34
C ILE A 114 8.60 10.34 -7.19
N TYR A 115 9.64 10.59 -6.40
CA TYR A 115 9.55 11.56 -5.31
C TYR A 115 9.31 12.99 -5.79
N GLN A 116 9.91 13.40 -6.92
CA GLN A 116 9.63 14.69 -7.54
C GLN A 116 8.17 14.81 -7.98
N ALA A 117 7.63 13.76 -8.60
CA ALA A 117 6.22 13.72 -8.98
C ALA A 117 5.30 13.80 -7.75
N LEU A 118 5.60 13.07 -6.68
CA LEU A 118 4.84 13.11 -5.42
C LEU A 118 4.90 14.48 -4.74
N ALA A 119 6.04 15.18 -4.81
CA ALA A 119 6.18 16.52 -4.26
C ALA A 119 5.26 17.56 -4.94
N ALA A 120 4.89 17.32 -6.21
CA ALA A 120 4.01 18.17 -7.00
C ALA A 120 2.56 17.68 -7.06
N ASP A 121 2.24 16.55 -6.44
CA ASP A 121 0.94 15.88 -6.55
C ASP A 121 -0.10 16.49 -5.60
N ASP A 122 -1.10 17.19 -6.14
CA ASP A 122 -2.18 17.83 -5.36
C ASP A 122 -3.08 16.85 -4.60
N LYS A 123 -3.06 15.56 -4.96
CA LYS A 123 -3.78 14.49 -4.24
C LYS A 123 -2.96 13.93 -3.07
N ALA A 124 -1.66 14.21 -3.01
CA ALA A 124 -0.83 13.84 -1.87
C ALA A 124 -1.04 14.82 -0.71
N SER A 125 -1.01 14.32 0.53
CA SER A 125 -1.06 15.17 1.71
C SER A 125 0.15 16.10 1.77
N ASP A 126 0.00 17.26 2.41
CA ASP A 126 1.09 18.25 2.54
C ASP A 126 2.36 17.64 3.15
N GLN A 127 2.20 16.82 4.18
CA GLN A 127 3.30 16.09 4.81
C GLN A 127 4.00 15.12 3.84
N LEU A 128 3.24 14.41 3.00
CA LEU A 128 3.80 13.53 1.99
C LEU A 128 4.56 14.33 0.92
N ARG A 129 3.99 15.45 0.44
CA ARG A 129 4.67 16.31 -0.55
C ARG A 129 5.98 16.88 0.00
N GLN A 130 5.99 17.37 1.23
CA GLN A 130 7.18 17.91 1.90
C GLN A 130 8.27 16.86 2.01
N ARG A 131 7.94 15.68 2.56
CA ARG A 131 8.89 14.58 2.70
C ARG A 131 9.39 14.06 1.35
N ALA A 132 8.53 13.98 0.35
CA ALA A 132 8.93 13.60 -1.01
C ALA A 132 9.89 14.61 -1.62
N ALA A 133 9.69 15.92 -1.41
CA ALA A 133 10.62 16.95 -1.88
C ALA A 133 12.00 16.82 -1.22
N GLU A 134 12.04 16.53 0.08
CA GLU A 134 13.30 16.29 0.82
C GLU A 134 14.03 15.05 0.28
N LEU A 135 13.31 13.93 0.12
CA LEU A 135 13.87 12.69 -0.42
C LEU A 135 14.36 12.86 -1.86
N ALA A 136 13.61 13.57 -2.71
CA ALA A 136 14.04 13.88 -4.07
C ALA A 136 15.37 14.65 -4.10
N ARG A 137 15.53 15.66 -3.24
CA ARG A 137 16.79 16.44 -3.13
C ARG A 137 17.93 15.58 -2.62
N TYR A 138 17.69 14.78 -1.58
CA TYR A 138 18.68 13.88 -1.01
C TYR A 138 19.19 12.88 -2.06
N LEU A 139 18.29 12.21 -2.78
CA LEU A 139 18.66 11.24 -3.80
C LEU A 139 19.38 11.88 -4.99
N ALA A 140 18.99 13.09 -5.40
CA ALA A 140 19.70 13.84 -6.45
C ALA A 140 21.11 14.28 -6.04
N SER A 141 21.36 14.43 -4.73
CA SER A 141 22.68 14.80 -4.19
C SER A 141 23.61 13.60 -4.00
N GLN A 142 23.10 12.37 -4.09
CA GLN A 142 23.95 11.19 -3.96
C GLN A 142 24.82 10.99 -5.19
N PRO A 143 26.12 10.71 -5.02
CA PRO A 143 26.96 10.28 -6.14
C PRO A 143 26.36 9.01 -6.72
N THR A 144 26.21 8.96 -8.05
CA THR A 144 25.78 7.75 -8.74
C THR A 144 26.76 6.64 -8.37
N PRO A 145 26.32 5.48 -7.87
CA PRO A 145 27.25 4.40 -7.56
C PRO A 145 28.01 4.08 -8.83
N ALA A 146 29.34 4.17 -8.76
CA ALA A 146 30.22 3.82 -9.86
C ALA A 146 29.85 2.39 -10.28
N SER A 147 29.41 2.22 -11.53
CA SER A 147 29.24 0.91 -12.14
C SER A 147 30.54 0.14 -11.92
N ALA A 148 30.48 -0.89 -11.07
CA ALA A 148 31.61 -1.80 -10.86
C ALA A 148 31.95 -2.44 -12.21
N PRO A 149 33.24 -2.54 -12.57
CA PRO A 149 33.70 -3.10 -13.84
C PRO A 149 33.36 -4.58 -14.00
#